data_AF-A0A9Q0T3A5-F1
#
_entry.id   AF-A0A9Q0T3A5-F1
#
_cell.length_a   1.000
_cell.length_b   1.000
_cell.length_c   1.000
_cell.angle_alpha   90.00
_cell.angle_beta   90.00
_cell.angle_gamma   90.00
#
_symmetry.space_group_name_H-M   'P 1'
#
loop_
_entity.id
_entity.type
_entity.pdbx_description
1 polymer ?
#
loop_
_entity_poly.entity_id
_entity_poly.type
_entity_poly.pdbx_seq_one_letter_code
_entity_poly.pdbx_strand_id
1 'polypeptide(L)' 'MKQALTSIFALRYEYRWADGVAIKKPIEVSASKYAEYLMDWIGAQLDDEQIFPQKLG' A
#
# COMPACT_ATOMS: atom_id res chain seq x y z
N MET A 1 23.11 19.86 -12.67
CA MET A 1 23.45 19.57 -11.25
C MET A 1 22.26 19.65 -10.27
N LYS A 2 21.00 19.46 -10.70
CA LYS A 2 19.85 19.29 -9.78
C LYS A 2 19.26 17.85 -9.76
N GLN A 3 19.66 17.00 -10.73
CA GLN A 3 19.13 15.63 -10.86
C GLN A 3 19.82 14.59 -9.95
N ALA A 4 21.03 14.88 -9.47
CA ALA A 4 21.87 13.86 -8.80
C ALA A 4 21.67 13.75 -7.28
N LEU A 5 21.01 14.73 -6.63
CA LEU A 5 20.82 14.76 -5.17
C LEU A 5 19.56 14.01 -4.71
N THR A 6 18.59 13.76 -5.60
CA THR A 6 17.35 13.02 -5.27
C THR A 6 17.58 11.51 -5.20
N SER A 7 18.70 11.00 -5.70
CA SER A 7 18.95 9.56 -5.94
C SER A 7 20.10 9.01 -5.11
N ILE A 8 20.05 9.18 -3.79
CA ILE A 8 20.96 8.47 -2.87
C ILE A 8 20.18 7.73 -1.77
N PHE A 9 18.98 8.21 -1.43
CA PHE A 9 18.07 7.54 -0.48
C PHE A 9 17.05 6.61 -1.15
N ALA A 10 16.69 6.85 -2.41
CA ALA A 10 15.67 6.05 -3.13
C ALA A 10 16.15 4.67 -3.64
N LEU A 11 17.46 4.36 -3.56
CA LEU A 11 18.05 3.20 -4.24
C LEU A 11 18.16 1.92 -3.38
N ARG A 12 17.65 1.90 -2.14
CA ARG A 12 17.85 0.73 -1.26
C ARG A 12 16.63 -0.18 -1.09
N TYR A 13 15.43 0.28 -1.40
CA TYR A 13 14.20 -0.49 -1.17
C TYR A 13 13.17 -0.23 -2.26
N GLU A 14 12.57 -1.30 -2.75
CA GLU A 14 11.42 -1.29 -3.67
C GLU A 14 10.18 -1.73 -2.87
N TYR A 15 9.08 -1.02 -3.05
CA TYR A 15 7.80 -1.39 -2.45
C TYR A 15 6.98 -2.20 -3.45
N ARG A 16 6.56 -3.40 -3.03
CA ARG A 16 5.72 -4.31 -3.82
C ARG A 16 4.42 -4.55 -3.11
N TRP A 17 3.34 -4.69 -3.87
CA TRP A 17 1.99 -4.84 -3.31
C TRP A 17 1.60 -6.31 -3.17
N ALA A 18 1.01 -6.66 -2.03
CA ALA A 18 0.27 -7.90 -1.81
C ALA A 18 -0.78 -7.66 -0.71
N ASP A 19 -2.02 -8.08 -0.95
CA ASP A 19 -3.13 -7.95 0.02
C ASP A 19 -3.40 -9.25 0.79
N GLY A 20 -2.76 -10.36 0.40
CA GLY A 20 -2.95 -11.68 1.01
C GLY A 20 -4.26 -12.38 0.64
N VAL A 21 -5.18 -11.70 -0.08
CA VAL A 21 -6.49 -12.20 -0.49
C VAL A 21 -6.50 -12.47 -1.99
N ALA A 22 -6.51 -11.42 -2.80
CA ALA A 22 -6.50 -11.49 -4.26
C ALA A 22 -5.06 -11.61 -4.80
N ILE A 23 -4.14 -10.84 -4.25
CA ILE A 23 -2.73 -10.79 -4.62
C ILE A 23 -1.90 -11.36 -3.47
N LYS A 24 -1.64 -12.67 -3.55
CA LYS A 24 -0.92 -13.43 -2.52
C LYS A 24 0.61 -13.35 -2.64
N LYS A 25 1.13 -13.05 -3.84
CA LYS A 25 2.56 -12.89 -4.09
C LYS A 25 2.84 -11.41 -4.39
N PRO A 26 3.85 -10.78 -3.77
CA PRO A 26 4.15 -9.38 -4.01
C PRO A 26 4.41 -9.08 -5.48
N ILE A 27 3.68 -8.12 -6.03
CA ILE A 27 3.83 -7.64 -7.41
C ILE A 27 4.45 -6.24 -7.44
N GLU A 28 5.21 -5.98 -8.49
CA GLU A 28 5.70 -4.64 -8.81
C GLU A 28 4.56 -3.84 -9.47
N VAL A 29 4.36 -2.62 -8.99
CA VAL A 29 3.37 -1.67 -9.51
C VAL A 29 3.94 -0.27 -9.49
N SER A 30 3.37 0.63 -10.30
CA SER A 30 3.74 2.06 -10.24
C SER A 30 3.38 2.65 -8.87
N ALA A 31 4.08 3.71 -8.47
CA ALA A 31 3.84 4.39 -7.20
C ALA A 31 2.36 4.83 -7.03
N SER A 32 1.75 5.37 -8.10
CA SER A 32 0.33 5.76 -8.08
C SER A 32 -0.59 4.56 -7.90
N LYS A 33 -0.30 3.43 -8.56
CA LYS A 33 -1.12 2.22 -8.45
C LYS A 33 -0.98 1.55 -7.08
N TYR A 34 0.22 1.61 -6.49
CA TYR A 34 0.43 1.19 -5.11
C TYR A 34 -0.44 2.00 -4.15
N ALA A 35 -0.46 3.33 -4.29
CA ALA A 35 -1.27 4.20 -3.45
C ALA A 35 -2.77 3.92 -3.61
N GLU A 36 -3.24 3.69 -4.84
CA GLU A 36 -4.63 3.29 -5.12
C GLU A 36 -4.99 2.00 -4.37
N TYR A 37 -4.20 0.92 -4.53
CA TYR A 37 -4.44 -0.34 -3.82
C TYR A 37 -4.39 -0.20 -2.30
N LEU A 38 -3.49 0.64 -1.80
CA LEU A 38 -3.39 0.93 -0.38
C LEU A 38 -4.66 1.59 0.15
N MET A 39 -5.21 2.57 -0.57
CA MET A 39 -6.43 3.26 -0.16
C MET A 39 -7.64 2.33 -0.18
N ASP A 40 -7.76 1.49 -1.23
CA ASP A 40 -8.83 0.49 -1.32
C ASP A 40 -8.75 -0.54 -0.18
N TRP A 41 -7.54 -1.04 0.11
CA TRP A 41 -7.31 -1.99 1.19
C TRP A 41 -7.65 -1.39 2.56
N ILE A 42 -7.20 -0.16 2.83
CA ILE A 42 -7.53 0.56 4.07
C ILE A 42 -9.05 0.69 4.21
N GLY A 43 -9.75 1.07 3.14
CA GLY A 43 -11.22 1.15 3.15
C GLY A 43 -11.87 -0.17 3.55
N ALA A 44 -11.45 -1.27 2.92
CA ALA A 44 -11.95 -2.60 3.26
C ALA A 44 -11.67 -3.03 4.71
N GLN A 45 -10.52 -2.63 5.29
CA GLN A 45 -10.24 -2.90 6.70
C GLN A 45 -11.17 -2.11 7.63
N LEU A 46 -11.41 -0.82 7.33
CA LEU A 46 -12.28 0.03 8.14
C LEU A 46 -13.76 -0.41 8.12
N ASP A 47 -14.19 -0.98 6.99
CA ASP A 47 -15.54 -1.52 6.81
C ASP A 47 -15.73 -2.89 7.49
N ASP A 48 -14.65 -3.59 7.87
CA ASP A 48 -14.73 -4.87 8.55
C ASP A 48 -15.04 -4.69 10.04
N GLU A 49 -16.29 -4.94 10.44
CA GLU A 49 -16.75 -4.85 11.84
C GLU A 49 -16.00 -5.79 12.80
N GLN A 50 -15.31 -6.83 12.31
CA GLN A 50 -14.48 -7.69 13.15
C GLN A 50 -13.15 -7.02 13.52
N ILE A 51 -12.64 -6.15 12.64
CA ILE A 51 -11.40 -5.39 12.86
C ILE A 51 -11.74 -4.06 13.55
N PHE A 52 -12.76 -3.35 13.07
CA PHE A 52 -13.25 -2.09 13.63
C PHE A 52 -14.73 -2.21 13.99
N PRO A 53 -15.08 -2.62 15.23
CA PRO A 53 -16.46 -2.72 15.67
C PRO A 53 -17.16 -1.35 15.61
N GLN A 54 -18.16 -1.23 14.73
CA GLN A 54 -18.85 0.05 14.50
C GLN A 54 -20.09 0.25 15.37
N LYS A 55 -20.57 -0.82 16.02
CA LYS A 55 -21.72 -0.75 16.93
C LYS A 55 -21.27 -0.16 18.25
N LEU A 56 -21.86 0.98 18.61
CA LEU A 56 -21.90 1.41 20.01
C LEU A 56 -22.75 0.40 20.78
N GLY A 57 -22.22 -0.05 21.92
CA GLY A 57 -22.92 -0.96 22.83
C GLY A 57 -24.27 -0.43 23.29
#